data_AF-A0A947MPY0-F1
#
_entry.id   AF-A0A947MPY0-F1
#
_cell.length_a   1.000
_cell.length_b   1.000
_cell.length_c   1.000
_cell.angle_alpha   90.00
_cell.angle_beta   90.00
_cell.angle_gamma   90.00
#
_symmetry.space_group_name_H-M   'P 1'
#
loop_
_entity.id
_entity.type
_entity.pdbx_description
1 polymer ?
#
loop_
_entity_poly.entity_id
_entity_poly.type
_entity_poly.pdbx_seq_one_letter_code
_entity_poly.pdbx_strand_id
1 'polypeptide(L)'
;MAAPAPLFRVAERPRLFLSPEFTDGATCAELTRLLTAESLTALGVPVRRDTTGLSAEVPLSASPLLETLAARIEATLGIVNQVGGTLRLRTYELGEGHPPHIDTYQISGHELIATAILCVEAPTLGGETVFLDAKDNPLQVEHRTGQLVAWHNVDGTTPDVTANHYAAPVRGGRKTILSLFLYGPTSALALASPGVRASDALRENCRRVRPERATPDLRGFGRALVVVDDGVPTETVRFIREACFARGVRFVHLNPNRFDFGPERSLRDGDMIYRPAISTHATRVEQHLWHDKVGSFYRDPDGPLFCNINANQTFARVGVPIPRTYWIQSSDRALLRKWVDELGGLPVVVKALGHSRGVGVIRADSLASLFSIVDFALAENNRPLLTSYVPDAVHWRFVVVGDRAVSTYRNVLDDDDFRTSGSSDPRDYSAPPPEDGEAMAVKACHALRVDHGGVDILAHPSGRLYLLEANFPCYYAQSQLEAGVDVAGAMLDHLLTRAEALARPSTEPLLPLVGSQV
;
A
#
# COMPACT_ATOMS: atom_id res chain seq x y z
N MET A 1 -0.28 42.94 5.60
CA MET A 1 -0.58 41.63 6.19
C MET A 1 -2.08 41.46 6.21
N ALA A 2 -2.61 40.34 5.70
CA ALA A 2 -4.04 40.03 5.82
C ALA A 2 -4.41 39.91 7.31
N ALA A 3 -5.55 40.47 7.72
CA ALA A 3 -5.96 40.40 9.12
C ALA A 3 -6.28 38.94 9.52
N PRO A 4 -5.82 38.48 10.70
CA PRO A 4 -6.13 37.13 11.18
C PRO A 4 -7.64 36.97 11.37
N ALA A 5 -8.16 35.81 11.00
CA ALA A 5 -9.57 35.48 11.22
C ALA A 5 -9.80 34.97 12.65
N PRO A 6 -11.02 35.09 13.21
CA PRO A 6 -11.36 34.44 14.47
C PRO A 6 -11.11 32.93 14.39
N LEU A 7 -10.35 32.40 15.34
CA LEU A 7 -10.01 30.98 15.44
C LEU A 7 -10.57 30.42 16.75
N PHE A 8 -11.41 29.40 16.65
CA PHE A 8 -12.11 28.82 17.78
C PHE A 8 -11.65 27.40 18.05
N ARG A 9 -11.21 27.13 19.28
CA ARG A 9 -10.82 25.79 19.71
C ARG A 9 -12.04 24.95 20.01
N VAL A 10 -12.19 23.84 19.27
CA VAL A 10 -13.35 22.93 19.35
C VAL A 10 -13.01 21.59 20.00
N ALA A 11 -11.73 21.19 20.01
CA ALA A 11 -11.28 20.00 20.72
C ALA A 11 -9.92 20.21 21.40
N GLU A 12 -9.72 19.46 22.50
CA GLU A 12 -8.46 19.47 23.22
C GLU A 12 -7.42 18.52 22.60
N ARG A 13 -7.87 17.33 22.17
CA ARG A 13 -7.08 16.25 21.54
C ARG A 13 -7.92 15.57 20.42
N PRO A 14 -7.56 15.70 19.14
CA PRO A 14 -6.44 16.52 18.67
C PRO A 14 -6.73 17.98 18.98
N ARG A 15 -5.69 18.81 19.04
CA ARG A 15 -5.91 20.25 19.23
C ARG A 15 -6.51 20.82 17.95
N LEU A 16 -7.84 20.88 17.90
CA LEU A 16 -8.62 21.20 16.71
C LEU A 16 -9.26 22.58 16.82
N PHE A 17 -9.21 23.31 15.71
CA PHE A 17 -9.68 24.67 15.58
C PHE A 17 -10.58 24.84 14.35
N LEU A 18 -11.52 25.78 14.47
CA LEU A 18 -12.39 26.22 13.39
C LEU A 18 -12.34 27.73 13.19
N SER A 19 -12.41 28.15 11.93
CA SER A 19 -12.78 29.51 11.54
C SER A 19 -13.95 29.42 10.55
N PRO A 20 -15.21 29.64 10.99
CA PRO A 20 -16.41 29.38 10.19
C PRO A 20 -16.52 30.20 8.90
N GLU A 21 -16.06 31.45 8.96
CA GLU A 21 -16.14 32.43 7.88
C GLU A 21 -14.73 32.92 7.54
N PHE A 22 -13.83 31.96 7.27
CA PHE A 22 -12.43 32.29 6.98
C PHE A 22 -12.31 33.07 5.67
N THR A 23 -13.02 32.67 4.62
CA THR A 23 -13.07 33.42 3.35
C THR A 23 -14.49 33.52 2.81
N ASP A 24 -14.75 34.52 1.97
CA ASP A 24 -16.08 34.77 1.43
C ASP A 24 -16.44 33.84 0.25
N GLY A 25 -17.73 33.80 -0.08
CA GLY A 25 -18.26 32.97 -1.18
C GLY A 25 -17.78 33.41 -2.57
N ALA A 26 -17.47 34.70 -2.76
CA ALA A 26 -16.97 35.20 -4.05
C ALA A 26 -15.57 34.65 -4.33
N THR A 27 -14.70 34.68 -3.32
CA THR A 27 -13.37 34.07 -3.35
C THR A 27 -13.45 32.57 -3.60
N CYS A 28 -14.36 31.87 -2.92
CA CYS A 28 -14.58 30.44 -3.12
C CYS A 28 -15.04 30.11 -4.56
N ALA A 29 -15.95 30.91 -5.12
CA ALA A 29 -16.43 30.74 -6.49
C ALA A 29 -15.33 31.04 -7.54
N GLU A 30 -14.39 31.93 -7.24
CA GLU A 30 -13.20 32.16 -8.06
C GLU A 30 -12.25 30.97 -8.02
N LEU A 31 -11.90 30.48 -6.82
CA LEU A 31 -11.07 29.29 -6.66
C LEU A 31 -11.65 28.06 -7.37
N THR A 32 -12.97 27.84 -7.27
CA THR A 32 -13.65 26.72 -7.95
C THR A 32 -13.50 26.79 -9.47
N ARG A 33 -13.44 28.00 -10.05
CA ARG A 33 -13.20 28.21 -11.48
C ARG A 33 -11.73 28.02 -11.87
N LEU A 34 -10.80 28.42 -10.99
CA LEU A 34 -9.35 28.35 -11.23
C LEU A 34 -8.80 26.93 -11.06
N LEU A 35 -9.38 26.13 -10.17
CA LEU A 35 -8.81 24.86 -9.71
C LEU A 35 -9.50 23.64 -10.32
N THR A 36 -9.89 23.74 -11.59
CA THR A 36 -10.41 22.58 -12.34
C THR A 36 -9.27 21.70 -12.84
N ALA A 37 -9.56 20.44 -13.14
CA ALA A 37 -8.59 19.51 -13.73
C ALA A 37 -7.97 20.09 -15.02
N GLU A 38 -8.81 20.71 -15.85
CA GLU A 38 -8.44 21.30 -17.13
C GLU A 38 -7.52 22.52 -16.94
N SER A 39 -7.89 23.43 -16.03
CA SER A 39 -7.08 24.61 -15.71
C SER A 39 -5.73 24.24 -15.12
N LEU A 40 -5.67 23.27 -14.21
CA LEU A 40 -4.43 22.79 -13.60
C LEU A 40 -3.52 22.10 -14.62
N THR A 41 -4.08 21.26 -15.48
CA THR A 41 -3.33 20.60 -16.55
C THR A 41 -2.76 21.63 -17.54
N ALA A 42 -3.52 22.67 -17.88
CA ALA A 42 -3.06 23.77 -18.73
C ALA A 42 -1.90 24.57 -18.10
N LEU A 43 -1.80 24.59 -16.77
CA LEU A 43 -0.69 25.18 -16.02
C LEU A 43 0.48 24.20 -15.81
N GLY A 44 0.42 22.99 -16.36
CA GLY A 44 1.43 21.96 -16.17
C GLY A 44 1.46 21.35 -14.76
N VAL A 45 0.40 21.55 -13.96
CA VAL A 45 0.26 20.95 -12.63
C VAL A 45 -0.26 19.52 -12.79
N PRO A 46 0.47 18.49 -12.32
CA PRO A 46 0.00 17.11 -12.38
C PRO A 46 -1.29 16.91 -11.59
N VAL A 47 -2.30 16.32 -12.22
CA VAL A 47 -3.59 15.98 -11.61
C VAL A 47 -3.72 14.47 -11.55
N ARG A 48 -4.04 13.93 -10.37
CA ARG A 48 -4.30 12.50 -10.16
C ARG A 48 -5.77 12.30 -9.82
N ARG A 49 -6.39 11.28 -10.40
CA ARG A 49 -7.73 10.83 -10.03
C ARG A 49 -7.72 9.36 -9.68
N ASP A 50 -8.25 9.03 -8.50
CA ASP A 50 -8.39 7.66 -8.01
C ASP A 50 -9.72 7.50 -7.25
N THR A 51 -9.90 6.39 -6.53
CA THR A 51 -11.11 6.08 -5.76
C THR A 51 -11.36 7.04 -4.59
N THR A 52 -10.38 7.88 -4.24
CA THR A 52 -10.47 8.90 -3.19
C THR A 52 -10.73 10.31 -3.75
N GLY A 53 -11.01 10.40 -5.06
CA GLY A 53 -11.34 11.63 -5.77
C GLY A 53 -10.17 12.22 -6.55
N LEU A 54 -10.30 13.49 -6.93
CA LEU A 54 -9.29 14.23 -7.66
C LEU A 54 -8.32 14.92 -6.69
N SER A 55 -7.02 14.88 -6.98
CA SER A 55 -5.98 15.53 -6.18
C SER A 55 -4.89 16.18 -7.03
N ALA A 56 -4.32 17.28 -6.53
CA ALA A 56 -3.19 17.98 -7.14
C ALA A 56 -2.38 18.76 -6.09
N GLU A 57 -1.07 18.89 -6.30
CA GLU A 57 -0.20 19.81 -5.53
C GLU A 57 -0.08 21.13 -6.30
N VAL A 58 -0.85 22.14 -5.88
CA VAL A 58 -0.97 23.40 -6.61
C VAL A 58 0.06 24.41 -6.10
N PRO A 59 1.01 24.88 -6.93
CA PRO A 59 1.96 25.90 -6.52
C PRO A 59 1.26 27.20 -6.08
N LEU A 60 1.73 27.84 -5.02
CA LEU A 60 1.20 29.14 -4.59
C LEU A 60 1.34 30.19 -5.71
N SER A 61 2.45 30.12 -6.46
CA SER A 61 2.72 30.98 -7.62
C SER A 61 1.73 30.80 -8.78
N ALA A 62 0.86 29.79 -8.75
CA ALA A 62 -0.19 29.62 -9.74
C ALA A 62 -1.26 30.73 -9.69
N SER A 63 -1.43 31.41 -8.55
CA SER A 63 -2.30 32.58 -8.43
C SER A 63 -1.98 33.43 -7.20
N PRO A 64 -1.96 34.77 -7.32
CA PRO A 64 -1.81 35.68 -6.16
C PRO A 64 -2.85 35.45 -5.06
N LEU A 65 -4.02 34.89 -5.42
CA LEU A 65 -5.07 34.54 -4.47
C LEU A 65 -4.62 33.40 -3.54
N LEU A 66 -3.92 32.39 -4.07
CA LEU A 66 -3.41 31.26 -3.28
C LEU A 66 -2.33 31.71 -2.29
N GLU A 67 -1.40 32.56 -2.74
CA GLU A 67 -0.39 33.19 -1.86
C GLU A 67 -1.04 33.96 -0.72
N THR A 68 -2.05 34.78 -1.03
CA THR A 68 -2.79 35.56 -0.03
C THR A 68 -3.51 34.68 0.98
N LEU A 69 -4.13 33.59 0.53
CA LEU A 69 -4.82 32.64 1.40
C LEU A 69 -3.85 31.89 2.32
N ALA A 70 -2.73 31.41 1.78
CA ALA A 70 -1.71 30.72 2.57
C ALA A 70 -1.15 31.64 3.66
N ALA A 71 -0.75 32.88 3.31
CA ALA A 71 -0.27 33.87 4.27
C ALA A 71 -1.32 34.20 5.35
N ARG A 72 -2.61 34.24 4.99
CA ARG A 72 -3.70 34.48 5.95
C ARG A 72 -3.91 33.29 6.88
N ILE A 73 -3.75 32.06 6.40
CA ILE A 73 -3.82 30.84 7.24
C ILE A 73 -2.68 30.87 8.26
N GLU A 74 -1.45 31.13 7.81
CA GLU A 74 -0.28 31.26 8.69
C GLU A 74 -0.48 32.33 9.76
N ALA A 75 -0.93 33.52 9.37
CA ALA A 75 -1.22 34.61 10.31
C ALA A 75 -2.33 34.28 11.31
N THR A 76 -3.35 33.53 10.88
CA THR A 76 -4.48 33.13 11.73
C THR A 76 -4.05 32.09 12.77
N LEU A 77 -3.25 31.12 12.35
CA LEU A 77 -2.73 30.06 13.23
C LEU A 77 -1.54 30.52 14.08
N GLY A 78 -0.87 31.62 13.70
CA GLY A 78 0.37 32.06 14.33
C GLY A 78 1.54 31.11 14.04
N ILE A 79 1.51 30.42 12.89
CA ILE A 79 2.51 29.44 12.48
C ILE A 79 3.06 29.86 11.13
N VAL A 80 4.37 30.11 11.05
CA VAL A 80 5.05 30.39 9.78
C VAL A 80 5.53 29.08 9.17
N ASN A 81 5.19 28.82 7.92
CA ASN A 81 5.59 27.60 7.22
C ASN A 81 7.05 27.71 6.74
N GLN A 82 7.88 26.73 7.07
CA GLN A 82 9.31 26.76 6.71
C GLN A 82 9.64 26.03 5.40
N VAL A 83 8.69 25.26 4.85
CA VAL A 83 8.91 24.42 3.66
C VAL A 83 7.93 24.76 2.52
N GLY A 84 7.18 25.85 2.68
CA GLY A 84 6.03 26.19 1.84
C GLY A 84 6.33 26.49 0.36
N GLY A 85 5.31 26.29 -0.46
CA GLY A 85 5.33 26.54 -1.91
C GLY A 85 4.10 26.01 -2.65
N THR A 86 3.29 25.14 -2.03
CA THR A 86 2.07 24.55 -2.61
C THR A 86 0.88 24.53 -1.63
N LEU A 87 -0.32 24.37 -2.18
CA LEU A 87 -1.54 23.93 -1.51
C LEU A 87 -1.99 22.61 -2.14
N ARG A 88 -2.33 21.61 -1.32
CA ARG A 88 -2.90 20.36 -1.82
C ARG A 88 -4.39 20.54 -2.08
N LEU A 89 -4.79 20.47 -3.35
CA LEU A 89 -6.19 20.41 -3.76
C LEU A 89 -6.72 18.99 -3.61
N ARG A 90 -7.94 18.87 -3.09
CA ARG A 90 -8.76 17.66 -3.23
C ARG A 90 -10.21 17.99 -3.60
N THR A 91 -10.75 17.27 -4.57
CA THR A 91 -12.16 17.34 -4.97
C THR A 91 -12.79 15.95 -4.85
N TYR A 92 -13.94 15.88 -4.20
CA TYR A 92 -14.72 14.67 -3.97
C TYR A 92 -16.11 14.81 -4.60
N GLU A 93 -16.44 13.88 -5.49
CA GLU A 93 -17.75 13.69 -6.08
C GLU A 93 -18.59 12.70 -5.25
N LEU A 94 -19.83 12.44 -5.69
CA LEU A 94 -20.75 11.52 -5.02
C LEU A 94 -20.13 10.13 -4.79
N GLY A 95 -20.13 9.69 -3.53
CA GLY A 95 -19.56 8.43 -3.06
C GLY A 95 -18.08 8.51 -2.70
N GLU A 96 -17.37 9.56 -3.10
CA GLU A 96 -15.92 9.72 -2.87
C GLU A 96 -15.64 10.30 -1.47
N GLY A 97 -14.52 9.90 -0.88
CA GLY A 97 -14.03 10.33 0.43
C GLY A 97 -12.53 10.06 0.58
N HIS A 98 -11.97 10.27 1.76
CA HIS A 98 -10.55 10.03 2.04
C HIS A 98 -10.36 9.10 3.24
N PRO A 99 -9.44 8.12 3.18
CA PRO A 99 -9.21 7.17 4.26
C PRO A 99 -8.70 7.77 5.57
N PRO A 100 -8.91 7.06 6.70
CA PRO A 100 -8.29 7.31 8.00
C PRO A 100 -6.78 7.31 7.89
N HIS A 101 -6.18 8.40 8.32
CA HIS A 101 -4.75 8.59 8.33
C HIS A 101 -4.37 9.59 9.41
N ILE A 102 -3.09 9.54 9.76
CA ILE A 102 -2.41 10.56 10.56
C ILE A 102 -1.33 11.13 9.64
N ASP A 103 -1.35 12.43 9.38
CA ASP A 103 -0.28 13.03 8.58
C ASP A 103 0.99 13.18 9.42
N THR A 104 2.06 12.51 8.99
CA THR A 104 3.38 12.48 9.65
C THR A 104 4.51 12.75 8.65
N TYR A 105 4.37 13.76 7.80
CA TYR A 105 5.36 14.06 6.77
C TYR A 105 6.58 14.81 7.34
N GLN A 106 7.74 14.58 6.73
CA GLN A 106 8.95 15.38 6.92
C GLN A 106 9.48 15.81 5.56
N ILE A 107 9.78 17.09 5.40
CA ILE A 107 10.30 17.64 4.14
C ILE A 107 11.45 18.60 4.48
N SER A 108 12.58 18.46 3.77
CA SER A 108 13.77 19.31 3.95
C SER A 108 14.26 19.41 5.41
N GLY A 109 14.08 18.35 6.20
CA GLY A 109 14.47 18.32 7.61
C GLY A 109 13.49 18.98 8.59
N HIS A 110 12.33 19.46 8.11
CA HIS A 110 11.27 20.02 8.96
C HIS A 110 10.10 19.05 9.11
N GLU A 111 9.52 19.03 10.31
CA GLU A 111 8.37 18.19 10.64
C GLU A 111 7.05 18.90 10.30
N LEU A 112 6.06 18.13 9.86
CA LEU A 112 4.68 18.61 9.79
C LEU A 112 4.14 18.78 11.21
N ILE A 113 3.90 20.03 11.61
CA ILE A 113 3.43 20.36 12.96
C ILE A 113 1.93 20.68 13.01
N ALA A 114 1.35 21.14 11.91
CA ALA A 114 -0.07 21.45 11.81
C ALA A 114 -0.59 21.32 10.38
N THR A 115 -1.88 21.01 10.26
CA THR A 115 -2.60 20.90 8.99
C THR A 115 -3.80 21.82 9.03
N ALA A 116 -4.03 22.55 7.94
CA ALA A 116 -5.17 23.44 7.79
C ALA A 116 -5.90 23.13 6.49
N ILE A 117 -7.20 22.90 6.57
CA ILE A 117 -8.10 22.63 5.44
C ILE A 117 -9.05 23.83 5.29
N LEU A 118 -9.00 24.47 4.13
CA LEU A 118 -9.99 25.43 3.67
C LEU A 118 -11.02 24.73 2.78
N CYS A 119 -12.30 24.75 3.18
CA CYS A 119 -13.39 24.24 2.35
C CYS A 119 -13.80 25.29 1.32
N VAL A 120 -13.44 25.06 0.06
CA VAL A 120 -13.74 25.95 -1.07
C VAL A 120 -15.16 25.71 -1.59
N GLU A 121 -15.62 24.47 -1.57
CA GLU A 121 -16.98 24.11 -1.97
C GLU A 121 -17.48 23.03 -1.03
N ALA A 122 -18.55 23.31 -0.30
CA ALA A 122 -19.14 22.36 0.62
C ALA A 122 -20.17 21.44 -0.07
N PRO A 123 -20.20 20.15 0.29
CA PRO A 123 -21.22 19.23 -0.19
C PRO A 123 -22.59 19.60 0.42
N THR A 124 -23.67 19.20 -0.25
CA THR A 124 -25.03 19.36 0.30
C THR A 124 -25.36 18.28 1.32
N LEU A 125 -24.71 17.12 1.25
CA LEU A 125 -24.85 16.03 2.21
C LEU A 125 -23.58 15.18 2.30
N GLY A 126 -23.16 14.80 3.51
CA GLY A 126 -21.96 13.99 3.75
C GLY A 126 -20.66 14.81 3.64
N GLY A 127 -19.53 14.15 3.38
CA GLY A 127 -18.25 14.83 3.18
C GLY A 127 -17.62 15.43 4.45
N GLU A 128 -18.04 15.02 5.64
CA GLU A 128 -17.52 15.55 6.90
C GLU A 128 -16.06 15.12 7.13
N THR A 129 -15.27 15.93 7.83
CA THR A 129 -13.97 15.46 8.35
C THR A 129 -14.20 14.86 9.73
N VAL A 130 -13.86 13.58 9.89
CA VAL A 130 -14.13 12.84 11.12
C VAL A 130 -12.81 12.45 11.76
N PHE A 131 -12.58 12.93 12.98
CA PHE A 131 -11.45 12.56 13.83
C PHE A 131 -11.87 11.38 14.70
N LEU A 132 -11.38 10.19 14.35
CA LEU A 132 -11.81 8.91 14.94
C LEU A 132 -11.34 8.78 16.39
N ASP A 133 -10.10 9.17 16.65
CA ASP A 133 -9.44 8.98 17.94
C ASP A 133 -9.44 10.26 18.78
N ALA A 134 -10.32 11.22 18.44
CA ALA A 134 -10.52 12.41 19.25
C ALA A 134 -10.94 12.03 20.68
N LYS A 135 -10.34 12.70 21.67
CA LYS A 135 -10.59 12.42 23.09
C LYS A 135 -12.08 12.60 23.43
N ASP A 136 -12.56 11.76 24.34
CA ASP A 136 -13.93 11.61 24.83
C ASP A 136 -14.88 10.89 23.86
N ASN A 137 -14.84 11.19 22.56
CA ASN A 137 -15.59 10.52 21.49
C ASN A 137 -15.11 11.02 20.12
N PRO A 138 -15.29 10.23 19.04
CA PRO A 138 -15.05 10.68 17.68
C PRO A 138 -15.75 12.01 17.39
N LEU A 139 -15.03 12.89 16.69
CA LEU A 139 -15.48 14.25 16.41
C LEU A 139 -15.66 14.45 14.92
N GLN A 140 -16.88 14.77 14.51
CA GLN A 140 -17.24 15.03 13.13
C GLN A 140 -17.37 16.53 12.90
N VAL A 141 -16.66 17.04 11.90
CA VAL A 141 -16.72 18.44 11.46
C VAL A 141 -17.50 18.50 10.15
N GLU A 142 -18.68 19.11 10.22
CA GLU A 142 -19.46 19.47 9.04
C GLU A 142 -18.80 20.69 8.37
N HIS A 143 -18.55 20.59 7.06
CA HIS A 143 -17.88 21.62 6.29
C HIS A 143 -18.87 22.63 5.70
N ARG A 144 -18.52 23.91 5.75
CA ARG A 144 -19.21 25.00 5.08
C ARG A 144 -18.27 25.69 4.09
N THR A 145 -18.84 26.20 2.99
CA THR A 145 -18.06 26.96 2.02
C THR A 145 -17.44 28.18 2.69
N GLY A 146 -16.13 28.34 2.56
CA GLY A 146 -15.36 29.39 3.19
C GLY A 146 -14.85 29.09 4.60
N GLN A 147 -15.11 27.89 5.14
CA GLN A 147 -14.66 27.49 6.48
C GLN A 147 -13.23 26.98 6.48
N LEU A 148 -12.45 27.36 7.50
CA LEU A 148 -11.16 26.76 7.82
C LEU A 148 -11.31 25.77 8.98
N VAL A 149 -10.69 24.61 8.84
CA VAL A 149 -10.52 23.59 9.88
C VAL A 149 -9.02 23.36 10.04
N ALA A 150 -8.46 23.46 11.24
CA ALA A 150 -7.04 23.25 11.45
C ALA A 150 -6.76 22.43 12.71
N TRP A 151 -5.74 21.60 12.70
CA TRP A 151 -5.31 20.85 13.88
C TRP A 151 -3.80 20.72 13.95
N HIS A 152 -3.31 20.43 15.16
CA HIS A 152 -1.91 20.09 15.39
C HIS A 152 -1.68 18.61 15.06
N ASN A 153 -0.60 18.32 14.35
CA ASN A 153 -0.20 16.95 13.96
C ASN A 153 0.71 16.27 14.99
N VAL A 154 1.20 17.02 15.97
CA VAL A 154 2.11 16.55 17.01
C VAL A 154 1.61 16.92 18.41
N ASP A 155 1.86 16.05 19.38
CA ASP A 155 1.73 16.32 20.82
C ASP A 155 3.15 16.25 21.43
N GLY A 156 3.70 17.43 21.74
CA GLY A 156 5.11 17.56 22.13
C GLY A 156 6.05 17.31 20.94
N THR A 157 6.81 16.23 20.99
CA THR A 157 7.79 15.84 19.95
C THR A 157 7.39 14.58 19.18
N THR A 158 6.15 14.11 19.37
CA THR A 158 5.66 12.88 18.73
C THR A 158 4.37 13.14 17.96
N PRO A 159 4.09 12.40 16.88
CA PRO A 159 2.80 12.48 16.19
C PRO A 159 1.61 12.33 17.14
N ASP A 160 0.61 13.20 17.01
CA ASP A 160 -0.63 13.13 17.78
C ASP A 160 -1.55 12.06 17.18
N VAL A 161 -1.59 10.89 17.79
CA VAL A 161 -2.45 9.78 17.33
C VAL A 161 -3.94 10.14 17.33
N THR A 162 -4.36 11.12 18.14
CA THR A 162 -5.76 11.58 18.16
C THR A 162 -6.13 12.40 16.93
N ALA A 163 -5.13 12.84 16.15
CA ALA A 163 -5.32 13.47 14.84
C ALA A 163 -5.67 12.46 13.72
N ASN A 164 -5.86 11.18 14.03
CA ASN A 164 -6.35 10.19 13.09
C ASN A 164 -7.72 10.60 12.54
N HIS A 165 -7.77 10.90 11.25
CA HIS A 165 -8.96 11.47 10.64
C HIS A 165 -9.18 10.96 9.21
N TYR A 166 -10.43 11.07 8.76
CA TYR A 166 -10.85 10.69 7.42
C TYR A 166 -11.86 11.69 6.86
N ALA A 167 -12.05 11.72 5.55
CA ALA A 167 -13.14 12.45 4.92
C ALA A 167 -14.27 11.47 4.58
N ALA A 168 -15.44 11.67 5.19
CA ALA A 168 -16.60 10.85 4.92
C ALA A 168 -17.05 10.94 3.46
N PRO A 169 -17.67 9.88 2.92
CA PRO A 169 -18.19 9.92 1.56
C PRO A 169 -19.15 11.09 1.34
N VAL A 170 -19.00 11.79 0.22
CA VAL A 170 -19.99 12.77 -0.23
C VAL A 170 -21.26 12.02 -0.64
N ARG A 171 -22.41 12.42 -0.09
CA ARG A 171 -23.72 11.81 -0.39
C ARG A 171 -24.64 12.74 -1.17
N GLY A 172 -24.25 14.00 -1.35
CA GLY A 172 -24.97 14.97 -2.16
C GLY A 172 -24.08 16.17 -2.48
N GLY A 173 -24.15 16.64 -3.72
CA GLY A 173 -23.29 17.71 -4.22
C GLY A 173 -21.84 17.26 -4.42
N ARG A 174 -20.92 18.21 -4.29
CA ARG A 174 -19.47 18.04 -4.46
C ARG A 174 -18.74 18.73 -3.32
N LYS A 175 -17.59 18.19 -2.91
CA LYS A 175 -16.72 18.80 -1.89
C LYS A 175 -15.37 19.14 -2.49
N THR A 176 -14.96 20.41 -2.40
CA THR A 176 -13.63 20.87 -2.83
C THR A 176 -12.90 21.51 -1.67
N ILE A 177 -11.67 21.07 -1.40
CA ILE A 177 -10.84 21.57 -0.30
C ILE A 177 -9.42 21.91 -0.75
N LEU A 178 -8.81 22.87 -0.06
CA LEU A 178 -7.39 23.20 -0.13
C LEU A 178 -6.74 22.93 1.22
N SER A 179 -5.71 22.08 1.24
CA SER A 179 -4.93 21.79 2.44
C SER A 179 -3.60 22.52 2.41
N LEU A 180 -3.29 23.24 3.48
CA LEU A 180 -1.95 23.77 3.77
C LEU A 180 -1.31 22.93 4.88
N PHE A 181 -0.17 22.32 4.55
CA PHE A 181 0.68 21.61 5.50
C PHE A 181 1.75 22.58 6.03
N LEU A 182 1.79 22.75 7.35
CA LEU A 182 2.68 23.70 8.02
C LEU A 182 3.86 22.96 8.63
N TYR A 183 5.04 23.20 8.08
CA TYR A 183 6.28 22.57 8.49
C TYR A 183 7.12 23.51 9.35
N GLY A 184 7.71 22.98 10.42
CA GLY A 184 8.58 23.76 11.30
C GLY A 184 8.98 23.00 12.56
N PRO A 185 9.73 23.64 13.48
CA PRO A 185 10.03 23.03 14.76
C PRO A 185 8.77 22.94 15.64
N THR A 186 8.64 21.87 16.43
CA THR A 186 7.50 21.68 17.35
C THR A 186 7.34 22.83 18.36
N SER A 187 8.43 23.53 18.69
CA SER A 187 8.42 24.73 19.52
C SER A 187 7.58 25.88 18.95
N ALA A 188 7.34 25.92 17.63
CA ALA A 188 6.47 26.91 17.01
C ALA A 188 5.02 26.80 17.51
N LEU A 189 4.56 25.61 17.90
CA LEU A 189 3.21 25.40 18.43
C LEU A 189 3.00 26.04 19.82
N ALA A 190 4.06 26.37 20.54
CA ALA A 190 3.97 27.12 21.80
C ALA A 190 3.66 28.60 21.56
N LEU A 191 4.02 29.12 20.38
CA LEU A 191 3.77 30.50 19.95
C LEU A 191 2.50 30.63 19.09
N ALA A 192 1.92 29.50 18.66
CA ALA A 192 0.70 29.45 17.87
C ALA A 192 -0.51 30.03 18.62
N SER A 193 -1.46 30.57 17.86
CA SER A 193 -2.71 31.12 18.39
C SER A 193 -3.43 30.07 19.24
N PRO A 194 -3.70 30.31 20.55
CA PRO A 194 -4.37 29.32 21.40
C PRO A 194 -5.84 29.10 21.02
N GLY A 195 -6.38 29.95 20.14
CA GLY A 195 -7.79 30.02 19.79
C GLY A 195 -8.65 30.52 20.95
N VAL A 196 -9.83 31.03 20.62
CA VAL A 196 -10.86 31.33 21.61
C VAL A 196 -11.66 30.05 21.87
N ARG A 197 -12.07 29.78 23.11
CA ARG A 197 -12.91 28.61 23.41
C ARG A 197 -14.22 28.72 22.61
N ALA A 198 -14.54 27.71 21.82
CA ALA A 198 -15.76 27.69 21.01
C ALA A 198 -17.03 27.78 21.89
N SER A 199 -18.01 28.59 21.44
CA SER A 199 -19.36 28.63 22.00
C SER A 199 -20.12 27.33 21.72
N ASP A 200 -21.21 27.08 22.45
CA ASP A 200 -22.01 25.86 22.26
C ASP A 200 -22.61 25.79 20.85
N ALA A 201 -23.07 26.91 20.29
CA ALA A 201 -23.55 26.98 18.90
C ALA A 201 -22.48 26.62 17.86
N LEU A 202 -21.20 26.93 18.13
CA LEU A 202 -20.11 26.55 17.24
C LEU A 202 -19.75 25.07 17.38
N ARG A 203 -19.93 24.51 18.58
CA ARG A 203 -19.81 23.08 18.83
C ARG A 203 -20.91 22.28 18.15
N GLU A 204 -22.06 22.86 17.82
CA GLU A 204 -23.08 22.17 17.02
C GLU A 204 -22.61 21.86 15.58
N ASN A 205 -21.65 22.64 15.04
CA ASN A 205 -20.97 22.35 13.77
C ASN A 205 -19.91 21.22 13.91
N CYS A 206 -19.60 20.83 15.15
CA CYS A 206 -18.68 19.75 15.51
C CYS A 206 -19.41 18.68 16.35
N ARG A 207 -20.06 17.73 15.69
CA ARG A 207 -20.85 16.72 16.38
C ARG A 207 -19.95 15.63 16.96
N ARG A 208 -20.07 15.37 18.25
CA ARG A 208 -19.55 14.12 18.84
C ARG A 208 -20.47 12.99 18.43
N VAL A 209 -19.91 11.99 17.77
CA VAL A 209 -20.64 10.82 17.28
C VAL A 209 -20.31 9.61 18.13
N ARG A 210 -21.28 8.71 18.30
CA ARG A 210 -21.01 7.39 18.88
C ARG A 210 -20.01 6.66 17.97
N PRO A 211 -19.03 5.93 18.51
CA PRO A 211 -18.03 5.19 17.72
C PRO A 211 -18.64 4.35 16.59
N GLU A 212 -19.77 3.69 16.88
CA GLU A 212 -20.53 2.84 15.94
C GLU A 212 -21.16 3.58 14.75
N ARG A 213 -21.41 4.89 14.87
CA ARG A 213 -22.01 5.74 13.82
C ARG A 213 -20.99 6.60 13.07
N ALA A 214 -19.76 6.65 13.56
CA ALA A 214 -18.67 7.41 12.96
C ALA A 214 -17.94 6.63 11.85
N THR A 215 -18.43 5.44 11.47
CA THR A 215 -17.87 4.59 10.41
C THR A 215 -18.86 4.54 9.24
N PRO A 216 -18.42 4.71 7.97
CA PRO A 216 -19.35 4.76 6.83
C PRO A 216 -20.05 3.41 6.58
N ASP A 217 -21.25 3.46 6.03
CA ASP A 217 -22.01 2.28 5.57
C ASP A 217 -21.33 1.66 4.35
N LEU A 218 -20.69 0.51 4.58
CA LEU A 218 -19.74 -0.14 3.70
C LEU A 218 -19.88 -1.66 3.89
N ARG A 219 -19.86 -2.40 2.77
CA ARG A 219 -20.20 -3.83 2.66
C ARG A 219 -19.36 -4.78 3.57
N GLY A 220 -18.31 -4.29 4.23
CA GLY A 220 -17.41 -5.04 5.11
C GLY A 220 -17.79 -5.11 6.60
N PHE A 221 -19.02 -4.73 7.00
CA PHE A 221 -19.39 -4.57 8.41
C PHE A 221 -19.05 -5.80 9.28
N GLY A 222 -18.26 -5.58 10.34
CA GLY A 222 -17.87 -6.57 11.34
C GLY A 222 -16.52 -7.25 11.09
N ARG A 223 -16.02 -7.27 9.85
CA ARG A 223 -14.79 -7.97 9.45
C ARG A 223 -13.55 -7.08 9.57
N ALA A 224 -12.45 -7.68 9.97
CA ALA A 224 -11.14 -7.03 9.98
C ALA A 224 -10.21 -7.65 8.94
N LEU A 225 -9.34 -6.84 8.33
CA LEU A 225 -8.13 -7.35 7.70
C LEU A 225 -6.96 -7.10 8.67
N VAL A 226 -6.38 -8.20 9.13
CA VAL A 226 -5.17 -8.19 9.96
C VAL A 226 -3.94 -8.28 9.06
N VAL A 227 -3.09 -7.26 9.15
CA VAL A 227 -1.83 -7.19 8.40
C VAL A 227 -0.66 -7.39 9.35
N VAL A 228 0.09 -8.47 9.13
CA VAL A 228 1.28 -8.83 9.94
C VAL A 228 2.54 -8.32 9.27
N ASP A 229 3.15 -7.30 9.85
CA ASP A 229 4.27 -6.56 9.25
C ASP A 229 5.34 -6.19 10.29
N ASP A 230 6.61 -6.39 9.94
CA ASP A 230 7.79 -6.05 10.74
C ASP A 230 8.84 -5.20 10.01
N GLY A 231 8.41 -4.41 9.03
CA GLY A 231 9.28 -3.45 8.35
C GLY A 231 9.31 -3.62 6.83
N VAL A 232 8.20 -4.03 6.22
CA VAL A 232 8.04 -3.92 4.77
C VAL A 232 7.97 -2.45 4.34
N PRO A 233 8.22 -2.11 3.06
CA PRO A 233 8.09 -0.73 2.59
C PRO A 233 6.73 -0.11 2.94
N THR A 234 6.73 1.12 3.46
CA THR A 234 5.58 1.82 4.03
C THR A 234 4.37 1.85 3.10
N GLU A 235 4.61 1.95 1.80
CA GLU A 235 3.60 2.03 0.75
C GLU A 235 2.75 0.75 0.69
N THR A 236 3.34 -0.40 0.99
CA THR A 236 2.64 -1.70 1.07
C THR A 236 1.50 -1.62 2.09
N VAL A 237 1.82 -1.22 3.32
CA VAL A 237 0.83 -1.15 4.40
C VAL A 237 -0.15 -0.01 4.19
N ARG A 238 0.34 1.14 3.67
CA ARG A 238 -0.49 2.29 3.34
C ARG A 238 -1.60 1.91 2.35
N PHE A 239 -1.27 1.30 1.22
CA PHE A 239 -2.26 0.97 0.20
C PHE A 239 -3.30 -0.05 0.67
N ILE A 240 -2.93 -1.05 1.47
CA ILE A 240 -3.92 -1.96 2.08
C ILE A 240 -4.86 -1.22 3.01
N ARG A 241 -4.35 -0.28 3.82
CA ARG A 241 -5.16 0.54 4.72
C ARG A 241 -6.17 1.40 3.96
N GLU A 242 -5.72 2.04 2.87
CA GLU A 242 -6.57 2.83 1.97
C GLU A 242 -7.65 1.94 1.33
N ALA A 243 -7.29 0.76 0.84
CA ALA A 243 -8.24 -0.21 0.28
C ALA A 243 -9.27 -0.69 1.33
N CYS A 244 -8.83 -1.00 2.56
CA CYS A 244 -9.68 -1.39 3.68
C CYS A 244 -10.73 -0.34 3.95
N PHE A 245 -10.32 0.92 4.02
CA PHE A 245 -11.27 2.00 4.23
C PHE A 245 -12.28 2.12 3.09
N ALA A 246 -11.82 2.09 1.83
CA ALA A 246 -12.71 2.21 0.67
C ALA A 246 -13.80 1.13 0.63
N ARG A 247 -13.60 -0.01 1.33
CA ARG A 247 -14.52 -1.15 1.41
C ARG A 247 -15.16 -1.35 2.79
N GLY A 248 -14.83 -0.50 3.77
CA GLY A 248 -15.33 -0.56 5.14
C GLY A 248 -14.89 -1.77 5.94
N VAL A 249 -13.68 -2.24 5.66
CA VAL A 249 -13.03 -3.30 6.40
C VAL A 249 -12.20 -2.67 7.51
N ARG A 250 -12.30 -3.20 8.73
CA ARG A 250 -11.47 -2.71 9.84
C ARG A 250 -10.02 -3.12 9.60
N PHE A 251 -9.15 -2.16 9.33
CA PHE A 251 -7.72 -2.41 9.20
C PHE A 251 -7.08 -2.60 10.58
N VAL A 252 -6.30 -3.68 10.75
CA VAL A 252 -5.53 -3.95 11.97
C VAL A 252 -4.07 -4.19 11.57
N HIS A 253 -3.18 -3.31 12.00
CA HIS A 253 -1.74 -3.50 11.83
C HIS A 253 -1.17 -4.22 13.06
N LEU A 254 -0.51 -5.36 12.83
CA LEU A 254 0.17 -6.12 13.87
C LEU A 254 1.67 -6.14 13.63
N ASN A 255 2.40 -5.62 14.61
CA ASN A 255 3.85 -5.79 14.70
C ASN A 255 4.15 -7.13 15.40
N PRO A 256 4.76 -8.11 14.72
CA PRO A 256 4.98 -9.43 15.29
C PRO A 256 6.00 -9.42 16.44
N ASN A 257 6.88 -8.42 16.53
CA ASN A 257 7.84 -8.30 17.64
C ASN A 257 7.18 -7.89 18.96
N ARG A 258 5.93 -7.43 18.92
CA ARG A 258 5.13 -7.07 20.11
C ARG A 258 3.94 -8.02 20.30
N PHE A 259 3.89 -9.10 19.53
CA PHE A 259 2.79 -10.04 19.58
C PHE A 259 2.90 -10.95 20.80
N ASP A 260 1.82 -11.03 21.55
CA ASP A 260 1.69 -11.92 22.71
C ASP A 260 1.01 -13.22 22.28
N PHE A 261 1.69 -14.36 22.48
CA PHE A 261 1.24 -15.70 22.11
C PHE A 261 0.36 -16.37 23.19
N GLY A 262 -0.14 -15.59 24.17
CA GLY A 262 -1.07 -16.07 25.19
C GLY A 262 -2.36 -16.71 24.62
N PRO A 263 -3.07 -17.52 25.44
CA PRO A 263 -4.00 -18.57 24.97
C PRO A 263 -5.36 -18.13 24.39
N GLU A 264 -5.59 -16.85 24.05
CA GLU A 264 -6.90 -16.36 23.59
C GLU A 264 -6.83 -15.38 22.40
N ARG A 265 -5.94 -15.61 21.43
CA ARG A 265 -5.84 -14.77 20.23
C ARG A 265 -6.00 -15.59 18.96
N SER A 266 -7.26 -15.84 18.59
CA SER A 266 -7.62 -16.23 17.23
C SER A 266 -8.41 -15.11 16.56
N LEU A 267 -8.38 -15.07 15.23
CA LEU A 267 -9.25 -14.17 14.49
C LEU A 267 -10.70 -14.64 14.61
N ARG A 268 -11.65 -13.75 14.30
CA ARG A 268 -13.06 -14.12 14.29
C ARG A 268 -13.40 -14.74 12.94
N ASP A 269 -14.41 -15.60 12.90
CA ASP A 269 -14.98 -16.10 11.65
C ASP A 269 -15.28 -14.94 10.68
N GLY A 270 -14.75 -15.04 9.46
CA GLY A 270 -14.91 -14.01 8.43
C GLY A 270 -13.98 -12.80 8.56
N ASP A 271 -13.14 -12.71 9.60
CA ASP A 271 -11.96 -11.84 9.54
C ASP A 271 -10.99 -12.37 8.47
N MET A 272 -10.07 -11.52 8.04
CA MET A 272 -9.09 -11.80 6.99
C MET A 272 -7.68 -11.55 7.52
N ILE A 273 -6.69 -12.24 6.93
CA ILE A 273 -5.28 -12.05 7.27
C ILE A 273 -4.41 -11.96 6.02
N TYR A 274 -3.44 -11.05 6.05
CA TYR A 274 -2.36 -10.98 5.07
C TYR A 274 -1.04 -10.66 5.75
N ARG A 275 -0.02 -11.47 5.47
CA ARG A 275 1.35 -11.25 5.95
C ARG A 275 2.24 -10.79 4.80
N PRO A 276 2.49 -9.48 4.64
CA PRO A 276 3.48 -9.00 3.67
C PRO A 276 4.93 -9.27 4.11
N ALA A 277 5.18 -9.44 5.41
CA ALA A 277 6.52 -9.68 5.96
C ALA A 277 7.01 -11.12 5.77
N ILE A 278 8.30 -11.31 5.47
CA ILE A 278 8.89 -12.65 5.22
C ILE A 278 9.65 -13.22 6.42
N SER A 279 9.65 -12.55 7.57
CA SER A 279 10.38 -13.04 8.73
C SER A 279 9.72 -14.28 9.34
N THR A 280 10.54 -15.09 10.03
CA THR A 280 10.05 -16.22 10.84
C THR A 280 9.08 -15.76 11.94
N HIS A 281 9.28 -14.57 12.52
CA HIS A 281 8.39 -14.03 13.54
C HIS A 281 7.01 -13.69 12.96
N ALA A 282 6.97 -12.98 11.83
CA ALA A 282 5.72 -12.68 11.14
C ALA A 282 4.98 -13.95 10.73
N THR A 283 5.71 -14.95 10.22
CA THR A 283 5.14 -16.26 9.83
C THR A 283 4.49 -16.96 11.02
N ARG A 284 5.14 -16.98 12.19
CA ARG A 284 4.58 -17.58 13.41
C ARG A 284 3.32 -16.87 13.90
N VAL A 285 3.26 -15.54 13.78
CA VAL A 285 2.06 -14.77 14.15
C VAL A 285 0.90 -15.06 13.20
N GLU A 286 1.15 -15.12 11.88
CA GLU A 286 0.13 -15.54 10.91
C GLU A 286 -0.40 -16.94 11.24
N GLN A 287 0.50 -17.90 11.48
CA GLN A 287 0.13 -19.28 11.84
C GLN A 287 -0.64 -19.37 13.16
N HIS A 288 -0.29 -18.56 14.16
CA HIS A 288 -0.98 -18.56 15.46
C HIS A 288 -2.39 -17.98 15.38
N LEU A 289 -2.59 -16.96 14.55
CA LEU A 289 -3.88 -16.28 14.38
C LEU A 289 -4.84 -17.02 13.44
N TRP A 290 -4.31 -17.91 12.60
CA TRP A 290 -5.02 -18.59 11.53
C TRP A 290 -6.01 -19.67 12.01
N HIS A 291 -7.16 -19.76 11.33
CA HIS A 291 -8.04 -20.92 11.32
C HIS A 291 -8.85 -20.96 10.00
N ASP A 292 -9.55 -22.06 9.73
CA ASP A 292 -10.20 -22.40 8.45
C ASP A 292 -11.33 -21.46 8.00
N LYS A 293 -11.83 -20.58 8.88
CA LYS A 293 -12.85 -19.58 8.57
C LYS A 293 -12.31 -18.15 8.43
N VAL A 294 -10.99 -17.99 8.41
CA VAL A 294 -10.33 -16.72 8.13
C VAL A 294 -10.10 -16.60 6.62
N GLY A 295 -10.40 -15.45 6.04
CA GLY A 295 -10.04 -15.17 4.64
C GLY A 295 -8.53 -14.95 4.50
N SER A 296 -7.86 -15.74 3.65
CA SER A 296 -6.45 -15.56 3.30
C SER A 296 -6.21 -15.84 1.82
N PHE A 297 -5.00 -15.56 1.33
CA PHE A 297 -4.64 -15.91 -0.05
C PHE A 297 -4.23 -17.38 -0.22
N TYR A 298 -4.20 -18.17 0.84
CA TYR A 298 -3.88 -19.59 0.72
C TYR A 298 -5.10 -20.34 0.19
N ARG A 299 -4.92 -21.20 -0.80
CA ARG A 299 -5.99 -21.98 -1.41
C ARG A 299 -6.47 -23.09 -0.50
N ASP A 300 -5.54 -23.73 0.20
CA ASP A 300 -5.82 -24.83 1.11
C ASP A 300 -6.07 -24.31 2.54
N PRO A 301 -6.97 -24.96 3.31
CA PRO A 301 -7.24 -24.59 4.70
C PRO A 301 -6.01 -24.58 5.60
N ASP A 302 -5.04 -25.47 5.34
CA ASP A 302 -3.81 -25.54 6.12
C ASP A 302 -2.63 -24.81 5.46
N GLY A 303 -2.87 -24.05 4.38
CA GLY A 303 -1.80 -23.40 3.60
C GLY A 303 -0.80 -22.59 4.44
N PRO A 304 -1.23 -21.77 5.42
CA PRO A 304 -0.29 -21.05 6.30
C PRO A 304 0.66 -21.95 7.11
N LEU A 305 0.28 -23.21 7.35
CA LEU A 305 1.06 -24.17 8.15
C LEU A 305 2.14 -24.89 7.33
N PHE A 306 2.10 -24.78 5.99
CA PHE A 306 3.01 -25.49 5.10
C PHE A 306 3.85 -24.53 4.25
N CYS A 307 5.15 -24.84 4.11
CA CYS A 307 6.04 -24.13 3.19
C CYS A 307 6.43 -25.03 2.01
N ASN A 308 6.38 -24.49 0.78
CA ASN A 308 6.91 -25.19 -0.37
C ASN A 308 8.43 -25.03 -0.44
N ILE A 309 9.16 -26.05 -0.01
CA ILE A 309 10.62 -26.07 -0.03
C ILE A 309 11.21 -26.42 -1.43
N ASN A 310 10.36 -26.77 -2.41
CA ASN A 310 10.79 -27.14 -3.76
C ASN A 310 9.81 -26.69 -4.86
N ALA A 311 9.68 -25.36 -5.00
CA ALA A 311 8.82 -24.74 -5.99
C ALA A 311 9.15 -25.17 -7.43
N ASN A 312 10.44 -25.25 -7.81
CA ASN A 312 10.86 -25.62 -9.17
C ASN A 312 10.36 -27.01 -9.60
N GLN A 313 10.45 -28.03 -8.73
CA GLN A 313 9.89 -29.34 -9.06
C GLN A 313 8.37 -29.31 -9.16
N THR A 314 7.72 -28.49 -8.33
CA THR A 314 6.27 -28.29 -8.39
C THR A 314 5.86 -27.72 -9.74
N PHE A 315 6.52 -26.65 -10.20
CA PHE A 315 6.30 -26.03 -11.50
C PHE A 315 6.54 -26.99 -12.67
N ALA A 316 7.66 -27.72 -12.65
CA ALA A 316 7.97 -28.68 -13.70
C ALA A 316 6.90 -29.78 -13.80
N ARG A 317 6.39 -30.29 -12.66
CA ARG A 317 5.35 -31.34 -12.63
C ARG A 317 4.00 -30.86 -13.15
N VAL A 318 3.64 -29.60 -12.90
CA VAL A 318 2.39 -29.04 -13.44
C VAL A 318 2.56 -28.54 -14.89
N GLY A 319 3.73 -28.74 -15.51
CA GLY A 319 3.99 -28.31 -16.88
C GLY A 319 4.08 -26.79 -17.01
N VAL A 320 4.67 -26.10 -16.03
CA VAL A 320 5.12 -24.71 -16.17
C VAL A 320 6.59 -24.74 -16.59
N PRO A 321 6.93 -24.23 -17.79
CA PRO A 321 8.31 -24.10 -18.24
C PRO A 321 9.17 -23.30 -17.25
N ILE A 322 10.25 -23.91 -16.78
CA ILE A 322 11.31 -23.26 -16.00
C ILE A 322 12.64 -23.41 -16.76
N PRO A 323 13.65 -22.54 -16.52
CA PRO A 323 15.01 -22.82 -16.96
C PRO A 323 15.46 -24.19 -16.43
N ARG A 324 16.30 -24.92 -17.19
CA ARG A 324 16.76 -26.25 -16.75
C ARG A 324 17.62 -26.06 -15.49
N THR A 325 17.37 -26.87 -14.47
CA THR A 325 17.99 -26.69 -13.15
C THR A 325 18.43 -28.03 -12.54
N TYR A 326 19.60 -28.04 -11.92
CA TYR A 326 20.14 -29.12 -11.10
C TYR A 326 20.38 -28.64 -9.65
N TRP A 327 20.23 -29.54 -8.67
CA TRP A 327 20.59 -29.25 -7.28
C TRP A 327 22.04 -29.64 -7.02
N ILE A 328 22.84 -28.68 -6.56
CA ILE A 328 24.23 -28.93 -6.23
C ILE A 328 24.29 -29.47 -4.79
N GLN A 329 24.65 -30.74 -4.67
CA GLN A 329 24.87 -31.44 -3.38
C GLN A 329 26.33 -31.87 -3.18
N SER A 330 27.17 -31.67 -4.19
CA SER A 330 28.56 -32.13 -4.22
C SER A 330 29.44 -31.15 -4.99
N SER A 331 30.70 -31.03 -4.59
CA SER A 331 31.76 -30.29 -5.30
C SER A 331 32.48 -31.13 -6.37
N ASP A 332 31.97 -32.33 -6.69
CA ASP A 332 32.56 -33.17 -7.74
C ASP A 332 32.58 -32.44 -9.09
N ARG A 333 33.79 -32.10 -9.54
CA ARG A 333 34.06 -31.35 -10.77
C ARG A 333 33.62 -32.12 -12.02
N ALA A 334 33.67 -33.45 -12.02
CA ALA A 334 33.22 -34.25 -13.16
C ALA A 334 31.69 -34.17 -13.30
N LEU A 335 30.98 -34.25 -12.17
CA LEU A 335 29.53 -34.09 -12.11
C LEU A 335 29.08 -32.68 -12.51
N LEU A 336 29.72 -31.64 -11.98
CA LEU A 336 29.42 -30.25 -12.32
C LEU A 336 29.62 -29.97 -13.82
N ARG A 337 30.71 -30.50 -14.42
CA ARG A 337 30.96 -30.38 -15.86
C ARG A 337 29.90 -31.09 -16.69
N LYS A 338 29.50 -32.31 -16.30
CA LYS A 338 28.40 -33.03 -16.94
C LYS A 338 27.10 -32.20 -16.93
N TRP A 339 26.75 -31.58 -15.80
CA TRP A 339 25.55 -30.74 -15.72
C TRP A 339 25.66 -29.49 -16.60
N VAL A 340 26.82 -28.84 -16.67
CA VAL A 340 27.02 -27.71 -17.60
C VAL A 340 26.74 -28.13 -19.04
N ASP A 341 27.25 -29.29 -19.47
CA ASP A 341 27.02 -29.80 -20.83
C ASP A 341 25.51 -30.08 -21.06
N GLU A 342 24.81 -30.69 -20.10
CA GLU A 342 23.36 -30.95 -20.16
C GLU A 342 22.51 -29.64 -20.12
N LEU A 343 23.02 -28.59 -19.49
CA LEU A 343 22.42 -27.25 -19.49
C LEU A 343 22.65 -26.49 -20.80
N GLY A 344 23.44 -27.04 -21.73
CA GLY A 344 23.72 -26.44 -23.04
C GLY A 344 24.99 -25.60 -23.08
N GLY A 345 25.88 -25.77 -22.08
CA GLY A 345 27.16 -25.07 -21.99
C GLY A 345 27.12 -23.85 -21.07
N LEU A 346 28.23 -23.10 -21.08
CA LEU A 346 28.38 -21.84 -20.36
C LEU A 346 27.82 -20.66 -21.18
N PRO A 347 27.36 -19.58 -20.53
CA PRO A 347 27.34 -19.38 -19.08
C PRO A 347 26.19 -20.11 -18.38
N VAL A 348 26.36 -20.36 -17.08
CA VAL A 348 25.34 -20.93 -16.18
C VAL A 348 25.09 -20.02 -14.99
N VAL A 349 23.94 -20.16 -14.34
CA VAL A 349 23.56 -19.38 -13.16
C VAL A 349 23.57 -20.27 -11.92
N VAL A 350 24.31 -19.88 -10.90
CA VAL A 350 24.31 -20.50 -9.56
C VAL A 350 23.41 -19.67 -8.66
N LYS A 351 22.35 -20.27 -8.11
CA LYS A 351 21.42 -19.61 -7.16
C LYS A 351 21.60 -20.19 -5.76
N ALA A 352 22.20 -19.42 -4.86
CA ALA A 352 22.25 -19.74 -3.44
C ALA A 352 20.85 -19.60 -2.82
N LEU A 353 20.47 -20.56 -1.97
CA LEU A 353 19.17 -20.54 -1.31
C LEU A 353 19.20 -19.63 -0.07
N GLY A 354 18.03 -19.15 0.36
CA GLY A 354 17.84 -18.43 1.63
C GLY A 354 18.14 -16.93 1.61
N HIS A 355 18.36 -16.34 0.44
CA HIS A 355 18.62 -14.90 0.29
C HIS A 355 17.53 -14.23 -0.55
N SER A 356 17.35 -12.91 -0.38
CA SER A 356 16.35 -12.10 -1.12
C SER A 356 17.05 -11.06 -2.01
N ARG A 357 16.29 -10.40 -2.90
CA ARG A 357 16.77 -9.29 -3.76
C ARG A 357 17.97 -9.68 -4.64
N GLY A 358 18.00 -10.91 -5.14
CA GLY A 358 19.07 -11.40 -6.03
C GLY A 358 20.44 -11.59 -5.38
N VAL A 359 20.58 -11.40 -4.06
CA VAL A 359 21.79 -11.77 -3.32
C VAL A 359 21.98 -13.28 -3.43
N GLY A 360 23.15 -13.73 -3.87
CA GLY A 360 23.44 -15.15 -4.08
C GLY A 360 23.03 -15.71 -5.45
N VAL A 361 22.56 -14.87 -6.39
CA VAL A 361 22.35 -15.25 -7.79
C VAL A 361 23.57 -14.84 -8.61
N ILE A 362 24.38 -15.81 -9.04
CA ILE A 362 25.71 -15.59 -9.60
C ILE A 362 25.79 -16.21 -10.99
N ARG A 363 26.25 -15.44 -11.98
CA ARG A 363 26.57 -15.94 -13.33
C ARG A 363 28.00 -16.48 -13.34
N ALA A 364 28.17 -17.69 -13.85
CA ALA A 364 29.48 -18.32 -14.05
C ALA A 364 29.75 -18.46 -15.55
N ASP A 365 30.73 -17.72 -16.05
CA ASP A 365 31.16 -17.72 -17.46
C ASP A 365 32.27 -18.75 -17.75
N SER A 366 32.82 -19.39 -16.72
CA SER A 366 33.87 -20.41 -16.85
C SER A 366 33.65 -21.57 -15.86
N LEU A 367 34.22 -22.74 -16.18
CA LEU A 367 34.24 -23.87 -15.23
C LEU A 367 35.04 -23.54 -13.97
N ALA A 368 36.13 -22.76 -14.11
CA ALA A 368 36.94 -22.34 -12.97
C ALA A 368 36.13 -21.49 -12.00
N SER A 369 35.41 -20.48 -12.51
CA SER A 369 34.52 -19.65 -11.68
C SER A 369 33.38 -20.47 -11.07
N LEU A 370 32.76 -21.38 -11.84
CA LEU A 370 31.73 -22.27 -11.32
C LEU A 370 32.24 -23.10 -10.14
N PHE A 371 33.42 -23.73 -10.26
CA PHE A 371 34.00 -24.55 -9.20
C PHE A 371 34.26 -23.71 -7.94
N SER A 372 34.87 -22.53 -8.08
CA SER A 372 35.12 -21.64 -6.94
C SER A 372 33.83 -21.19 -6.25
N ILE A 373 32.79 -20.84 -7.01
CA ILE A 373 31.48 -20.44 -6.46
C ILE A 373 30.85 -21.61 -5.68
N VAL A 374 30.89 -22.82 -6.25
CA VAL A 374 30.32 -24.01 -5.61
C VAL A 374 31.07 -24.40 -4.35
N ASP A 375 32.41 -24.41 -4.38
CA ASP A 375 33.23 -24.72 -3.21
C ASP A 375 32.94 -23.74 -2.06
N PHE A 376 32.86 -22.45 -2.37
CA PHE A 376 32.49 -21.42 -1.40
C PHE A 376 31.07 -21.63 -0.85
N ALA A 377 30.08 -21.81 -1.72
CA ALA A 377 28.69 -21.99 -1.30
C ALA A 377 28.51 -23.22 -0.39
N LEU A 378 29.16 -24.34 -0.73
CA LEU A 378 29.08 -25.57 0.07
C LEU A 378 29.79 -25.43 1.43
N ALA A 379 30.91 -24.69 1.49
CA ALA A 379 31.62 -24.38 2.72
C ALA A 379 30.78 -23.53 3.69
N GLU A 380 29.99 -22.60 3.16
CA GLU A 380 28.99 -21.81 3.91
C GLU A 380 27.70 -22.60 4.22
N ASN A 381 27.73 -23.94 4.05
CA ASN A 381 26.60 -24.84 4.21
C ASN A 381 25.36 -24.45 3.38
N ASN A 382 25.56 -23.71 2.29
CA ASN A 382 24.54 -23.47 1.28
C ASN A 382 24.51 -24.64 0.29
N ARG A 383 23.34 -24.98 -0.26
CA ARG A 383 23.16 -26.02 -1.28
C ARG A 383 22.48 -25.39 -2.50
N PRO A 384 23.26 -24.79 -3.41
CA PRO A 384 22.71 -23.94 -4.45
C PRO A 384 22.07 -24.73 -5.61
N LEU A 385 21.35 -24.02 -6.46
CA LEU A 385 20.83 -24.51 -7.73
C LEU A 385 21.77 -24.12 -8.87
N LEU A 386 22.04 -25.04 -9.79
CA LEU A 386 22.71 -24.76 -11.06
C LEU A 386 21.67 -24.68 -12.17
N THR A 387 21.58 -23.55 -12.86
CA THR A 387 20.50 -23.26 -13.82
C THR A 387 21.07 -22.79 -15.16
N SER A 388 20.42 -23.17 -16.27
CA SER A 388 20.76 -22.66 -17.61
C SER A 388 20.58 -21.15 -17.67
N TYR A 389 21.55 -20.42 -18.23
CA TYR A 389 21.37 -19.01 -18.56
C TYR A 389 20.44 -18.88 -19.78
N VAL A 390 19.51 -17.92 -19.73
CA VAL A 390 18.59 -17.62 -20.84
C VAL A 390 18.98 -16.24 -21.39
N PRO A 391 19.77 -16.18 -22.48
CA PRO A 391 20.19 -14.91 -23.07
C PRO A 391 19.03 -14.18 -23.73
N ASP A 392 19.18 -12.87 -23.90
CA ASP A 392 18.31 -11.99 -24.71
C ASP A 392 16.82 -11.97 -24.33
N ALA A 393 16.46 -12.51 -23.16
CA ALA A 393 15.09 -12.56 -22.69
C ALA A 393 14.70 -11.29 -21.93
N VAL A 394 13.47 -10.83 -22.16
CA VAL A 394 12.89 -9.73 -21.41
C VAL A 394 12.29 -10.27 -20.11
N HIS A 395 12.65 -9.69 -18.97
CA HIS A 395 12.11 -10.07 -17.69
C HIS A 395 10.82 -9.30 -17.40
N TRP A 396 9.71 -10.03 -17.30
CA TRP A 396 8.40 -9.55 -16.91
C TRP A 396 8.06 -9.96 -15.48
N ARG A 397 7.47 -9.03 -14.73
CA ARG A 397 6.82 -9.30 -13.45
C ARG A 397 5.31 -9.19 -13.59
N PHE A 398 4.62 -10.22 -13.12
CA PHE A 398 3.17 -10.29 -13.02
C PHE A 398 2.77 -10.26 -11.54
N VAL A 399 1.84 -9.40 -11.18
CA VAL A 399 1.21 -9.40 -9.86
C VAL A 399 -0.14 -10.08 -10.00
N VAL A 400 -0.27 -11.28 -9.44
CA VAL A 400 -1.48 -12.11 -9.54
C VAL A 400 -2.36 -11.84 -8.32
N VAL A 401 -3.68 -11.74 -8.54
CA VAL A 401 -4.72 -11.78 -7.49
C VAL A 401 -5.91 -12.59 -8.01
N GLY A 402 -6.28 -13.65 -7.31
CA GLY A 402 -7.24 -14.64 -7.76
C GLY A 402 -6.76 -15.31 -9.04
N ASP A 403 -7.62 -15.34 -10.05
CA ASP A 403 -7.38 -16.01 -11.32
C ASP A 403 -6.87 -15.07 -12.44
N ARG A 404 -6.31 -13.90 -12.10
CA ARG A 404 -5.81 -12.92 -13.09
C ARG A 404 -4.55 -12.18 -12.65
N ALA A 405 -3.82 -11.63 -13.61
CA ALA A 405 -2.77 -10.65 -13.35
C ALA A 405 -3.38 -9.25 -13.22
N VAL A 406 -3.23 -8.59 -12.08
CA VAL A 406 -3.78 -7.25 -11.82
C VAL A 406 -2.82 -6.13 -12.18
N SER A 407 -1.53 -6.46 -12.33
CA SER A 407 -0.51 -5.56 -12.83
C SER A 407 0.60 -6.37 -13.48
N THR A 408 1.21 -5.80 -14.53
CA THR A 408 2.36 -6.39 -15.22
C THR A 408 3.37 -5.30 -15.56
N TYR A 409 4.66 -5.60 -15.48
CA TYR A 409 5.70 -4.65 -15.88
C TYR A 409 7.02 -5.33 -16.24
N ARG A 410 7.89 -4.61 -16.95
CA ARG A 410 9.24 -5.09 -17.26
C ARG A 410 10.24 -4.69 -16.17
N ASN A 411 11.08 -5.65 -15.79
CA ASN A 411 12.29 -5.38 -15.03
C ASN A 411 13.43 -5.03 -16.00
N VAL A 412 14.30 -4.12 -15.60
CA VAL A 412 15.40 -3.60 -16.42
C VAL A 412 16.74 -4.17 -15.95
N LEU A 413 17.64 -4.39 -16.89
CA LEU A 413 19.04 -4.74 -16.64
C LEU A 413 19.81 -3.50 -16.22
N ASP A 414 20.74 -3.65 -15.29
CA ASP A 414 21.76 -2.64 -15.03
C ASP A 414 22.96 -2.89 -15.98
N ASP A 415 23.67 -1.84 -16.40
CA ASP A 415 24.74 -1.95 -17.41
C ASP A 415 25.85 -2.95 -17.04
N ASP A 416 26.14 -3.08 -15.74
CA ASP A 416 27.20 -3.94 -15.18
C ASP A 416 26.64 -5.17 -14.44
N ASP A 417 25.34 -5.46 -14.53
CA ASP A 417 24.70 -6.59 -13.83
C ASP A 417 23.76 -7.38 -14.75
N PHE A 418 23.88 -8.72 -14.74
CA PHE A 418 22.96 -9.58 -15.49
C PHE A 418 21.60 -9.73 -14.79
N ARG A 419 21.52 -9.36 -13.51
CA ARG A 419 20.28 -9.34 -12.74
C ARG A 419 19.49 -8.10 -13.12
N THR A 420 18.18 -8.21 -13.04
CA THR A 420 17.27 -7.11 -13.35
C THR A 420 16.56 -6.63 -12.10
N SER A 421 16.19 -5.36 -12.08
CA SER A 421 15.40 -4.76 -11.00
C SER A 421 14.17 -4.04 -11.56
N GLY A 422 13.25 -3.64 -10.67
CA GLY A 422 12.02 -2.97 -11.08
C GLY A 422 12.32 -1.57 -11.65
N SER A 423 11.75 -1.27 -12.80
CA SER A 423 11.91 0.02 -13.48
C SER A 423 11.14 1.15 -12.77
N SER A 424 11.58 2.39 -12.94
CA SER A 424 10.80 3.61 -12.66
C SER A 424 10.29 4.29 -13.93
N ASP A 425 10.52 3.68 -15.10
CA ASP A 425 10.05 4.21 -16.38
C ASP A 425 8.58 3.80 -16.63
N PRO A 426 7.64 4.75 -16.78
CA PRO A 426 6.24 4.46 -17.06
C PRO A 426 6.01 3.59 -18.32
N ARG A 427 6.96 3.59 -19.26
CA ARG A 427 6.91 2.76 -20.48
C ARG A 427 7.00 1.26 -20.17
N ASP A 428 7.64 0.89 -19.06
CA ASP A 428 7.77 -0.51 -18.65
C ASP A 428 6.52 -1.06 -17.99
N TYR A 429 5.64 -0.19 -17.50
CA TYR A 429 4.34 -0.53 -16.90
C TYR A 429 3.19 -0.52 -17.91
N SER A 430 3.38 0.13 -19.06
CA SER A 430 2.40 0.21 -20.16
C SER A 430 2.70 -0.72 -21.34
N ALA A 431 3.85 -1.39 -21.32
CA ALA A 431 4.23 -2.36 -22.35
C ALA A 431 3.28 -3.58 -22.34
N PRO A 432 2.82 -4.06 -23.52
CA PRO A 432 1.94 -5.23 -23.58
C PRO A 432 2.69 -6.49 -23.13
N PRO A 433 2.16 -7.26 -22.16
CA PRO A 433 2.80 -8.49 -21.71
C PRO A 433 2.76 -9.58 -22.79
N PRO A 434 3.60 -10.62 -22.69
CA PRO A 434 3.50 -11.78 -23.58
C PRO A 434 2.14 -12.48 -23.45
N GLU A 435 1.60 -12.95 -24.58
CA GLU A 435 0.23 -13.52 -24.71
C GLU A 435 -0.07 -14.60 -23.66
N ASP A 436 0.84 -15.56 -23.46
CA ASP A 436 0.67 -16.66 -22.50
C ASP A 436 1.18 -16.34 -21.08
N GLY A 437 1.69 -15.13 -20.85
CA GLY A 437 2.35 -14.74 -19.60
C GLY A 437 1.41 -14.77 -18.40
N GLU A 438 0.21 -14.21 -18.54
CA GLU A 438 -0.78 -14.19 -17.45
C GLU A 438 -1.23 -15.60 -17.06
N ALA A 439 -1.55 -16.44 -18.06
CA ALA A 439 -1.96 -17.82 -17.82
C ALA A 439 -0.84 -18.62 -17.11
N MET A 440 0.41 -18.43 -17.53
CA MET A 440 1.58 -19.01 -16.85
C MET A 440 1.71 -18.50 -15.42
N ALA A 441 1.50 -17.20 -15.17
CA ALA A 441 1.63 -16.59 -13.86
C ALA A 441 0.57 -17.09 -12.87
N VAL A 442 -0.70 -17.10 -13.29
CA VAL A 442 -1.81 -17.65 -12.48
C VAL A 442 -1.57 -19.12 -12.17
N LYS A 443 -1.14 -19.90 -13.18
CA LYS A 443 -0.81 -21.31 -12.99
C LYS A 443 0.34 -21.52 -11.99
N ALA A 444 1.34 -20.64 -11.98
CA ALA A 444 2.44 -20.68 -11.02
C ALA A 444 1.95 -20.43 -9.58
N CYS A 445 1.13 -19.38 -9.37
CA CYS A 445 0.51 -19.12 -8.06
C CYS A 445 -0.34 -20.30 -7.58
N HIS A 446 -1.19 -20.86 -8.45
CA HIS A 446 -2.00 -22.03 -8.11
C HIS A 446 -1.17 -23.27 -7.78
N ALA A 447 -0.05 -23.48 -8.49
CA ALA A 447 0.88 -24.56 -8.18
C ALA A 447 1.52 -24.39 -6.78
N LEU A 448 1.69 -23.15 -6.33
CA LEU A 448 2.09 -22.82 -4.96
C LEU A 448 0.93 -22.76 -3.96
N ARG A 449 -0.29 -23.12 -4.39
CA ARG A 449 -1.50 -23.12 -3.54
C ARG A 449 -1.83 -21.74 -2.96
N VAL A 450 -1.56 -20.69 -3.71
CA VAL A 450 -1.88 -19.30 -3.34
C VAL A 450 -2.64 -18.59 -4.46
N ASP A 451 -3.51 -17.68 -4.09
CA ASP A 451 -4.29 -16.81 -4.98
C ASP A 451 -3.63 -15.43 -5.17
N HIS A 452 -2.48 -15.19 -4.55
CA HIS A 452 -1.75 -13.94 -4.71
C HIS A 452 -0.26 -14.24 -4.83
N GLY A 453 0.45 -13.45 -5.64
CA GLY A 453 1.90 -13.55 -5.72
C GLY A 453 2.50 -12.63 -6.77
N GLY A 454 3.81 -12.45 -6.67
CA GLY A 454 4.62 -11.79 -7.68
C GLY A 454 5.36 -12.86 -8.46
N VAL A 455 5.10 -12.93 -9.76
CA VAL A 455 5.60 -13.97 -10.65
C VAL A 455 6.53 -13.38 -11.69
N ASP A 456 7.74 -13.91 -11.72
CA ASP A 456 8.83 -13.43 -12.55
C ASP A 456 9.03 -14.38 -13.74
N ILE A 457 8.83 -13.87 -14.96
CA ILE A 457 8.83 -14.64 -16.20
C ILE A 457 9.82 -14.03 -17.19
N LEU A 458 10.68 -14.85 -17.77
CA LEU A 458 11.52 -14.49 -18.91
C LEU A 458 10.79 -14.79 -20.22
N ALA A 459 10.64 -13.76 -21.06
CA ALA A 459 10.14 -13.88 -22.43
C ALA A 459 11.31 -13.86 -23.41
N HIS A 460 11.62 -15.02 -23.99
CA HIS A 460 12.69 -15.16 -24.96
C HIS A 460 12.21 -14.74 -26.36
N PRO A 461 13.07 -14.13 -27.22
CA PRO A 461 12.68 -13.68 -28.57
C PRO A 461 12.12 -14.78 -29.49
N SER A 462 12.41 -16.04 -29.20
CA SER A 462 11.82 -17.20 -29.90
C SER A 462 10.35 -17.47 -29.55
N GLY A 463 9.71 -16.65 -28.72
CA GLY A 463 8.36 -16.88 -28.18
C GLY A 463 8.28 -17.84 -26.99
N ARG A 464 9.41 -18.36 -26.49
CA ARG A 464 9.41 -19.26 -25.32
C ARG A 464 9.35 -18.45 -24.02
N LEU A 465 8.48 -18.85 -23.11
CA LEU A 465 8.39 -18.31 -21.76
C LEU A 465 9.08 -19.23 -20.76
N TYR A 466 9.71 -18.65 -19.74
CA TYR A 466 10.32 -19.39 -18.64
C TYR A 466 10.00 -18.71 -17.31
N LEU A 467 9.41 -19.45 -16.38
CA LEU A 467 9.19 -19.01 -15.01
C LEU A 467 10.53 -19.01 -14.24
N LEU A 468 10.91 -17.86 -13.68
CA LEU A 468 12.08 -17.72 -12.82
C LEU A 468 11.76 -18.00 -11.36
N GLU A 469 10.70 -17.38 -10.86
CA GLU A 469 10.22 -17.52 -9.50
C GLU A 469 8.77 -17.04 -9.37
N ALA A 470 8.07 -17.56 -8.36
CA ALA A 470 6.79 -17.03 -7.93
C ALA A 470 6.87 -16.86 -6.40
N ASN A 471 6.59 -15.65 -5.93
CA ASN A 471 6.77 -15.26 -4.54
C ASN A 471 5.43 -14.97 -3.88
N PHE A 472 5.21 -15.57 -2.71
CA PHE A 472 4.16 -15.19 -1.78
C PHE A 472 4.70 -15.17 -0.34
N PRO A 473 4.55 -14.05 0.40
CA PRO A 473 4.01 -12.76 -0.05
C PRO A 473 4.89 -12.09 -1.11
N CYS A 474 4.39 -11.03 -1.74
CA CYS A 474 5.13 -10.30 -2.76
C CYS A 474 5.11 -8.79 -2.53
N TYR A 475 6.16 -8.11 -3.03
CA TYR A 475 6.15 -6.65 -3.11
C TYR A 475 5.36 -6.21 -4.34
N TYR A 476 4.14 -5.72 -4.12
CA TYR A 476 3.23 -5.25 -5.17
C TYR A 476 3.17 -3.72 -5.28
N ALA A 477 3.55 -3.00 -4.22
CA ALA A 477 3.28 -1.56 -4.08
C ALA A 477 3.96 -0.71 -5.16
N GLN A 478 5.14 -1.13 -5.63
CA GLN A 478 5.83 -0.48 -6.75
C GLN A 478 4.94 -0.43 -8.00
N SER A 479 4.32 -1.54 -8.37
CA SER A 479 3.45 -1.59 -9.55
C SER A 479 2.22 -0.69 -9.39
N GLN A 480 1.65 -0.60 -8.18
CA GLN A 480 0.54 0.30 -7.89
C GLN A 480 0.93 1.78 -7.97
N LEU A 481 2.15 2.14 -7.55
CA LEU A 481 2.68 3.50 -7.66
C LEU A 481 2.93 3.89 -9.12
N GLU A 482 3.75 3.11 -9.80
CA GLU A 482 4.30 3.46 -11.11
C GLU A 482 3.27 3.25 -12.24
N ALA A 483 2.43 2.21 -12.14
CA ALA A 483 1.39 1.95 -13.14
C ALA A 483 0.06 2.68 -12.84
N GLY A 484 -0.11 3.24 -11.64
CA GLY A 484 -1.36 3.89 -11.23
C GLY A 484 -2.57 2.96 -11.12
N VAL A 485 -2.35 1.65 -10.88
CA VAL A 485 -3.41 0.63 -10.78
C VAL A 485 -3.74 0.28 -9.32
N ASP A 486 -5.00 -0.03 -9.01
CA ASP A 486 -5.44 -0.38 -7.65
C ASP A 486 -5.23 -1.87 -7.33
N VAL A 487 -3.98 -2.27 -7.09
CA VAL A 487 -3.64 -3.66 -6.70
C VAL A 487 -4.17 -4.02 -5.32
N ALA A 488 -3.97 -3.15 -4.32
CA ALA A 488 -4.41 -3.39 -2.96
C ALA A 488 -5.94 -3.51 -2.85
N GLY A 489 -6.68 -2.76 -3.68
CA GLY A 489 -8.12 -2.93 -3.80
C GLY A 489 -8.51 -4.28 -4.37
N ALA A 490 -7.87 -4.72 -5.45
CA ALA A 490 -8.11 -6.05 -6.01
C ALA A 490 -7.80 -7.17 -5.01
N MET A 491 -6.70 -7.04 -4.26
CA MET A 491 -6.34 -7.94 -3.15
C MET A 491 -7.46 -8.02 -2.11
N LEU A 492 -8.01 -6.88 -1.70
CA LEU A 492 -9.05 -6.84 -0.68
C LEU A 492 -10.41 -7.35 -1.19
N ASP A 493 -10.78 -7.06 -2.43
CA ASP A 493 -11.99 -7.61 -3.06
C ASP A 493 -11.95 -9.14 -3.09
N HIS A 494 -10.79 -9.71 -3.41
CA HIS A 494 -10.57 -11.16 -3.38
C HIS A 494 -10.74 -11.73 -1.97
N LEU A 495 -10.08 -11.13 -0.98
CA LEU A 495 -10.17 -11.58 0.41
C LEU A 495 -11.60 -11.47 0.97
N LEU A 496 -12.33 -10.40 0.63
CA LEU A 496 -13.72 -10.23 1.02
C LEU A 496 -14.62 -11.33 0.44
N THR A 497 -14.47 -11.60 -0.85
CA THR A 497 -15.20 -12.67 -1.54
C THR A 497 -14.93 -14.03 -0.88
N ARG A 498 -13.66 -14.29 -0.52
CA ARG A 498 -13.25 -15.52 0.14
C ARG A 498 -13.82 -15.63 1.57
N ALA A 499 -13.72 -14.56 2.36
CA ALA A 499 -14.29 -14.52 3.70
C ALA A 499 -15.82 -14.70 3.68
N GLU A 500 -16.51 -14.17 2.68
CA GLU A 500 -17.95 -14.37 2.48
C GLU A 500 -18.32 -15.81 2.14
N ALA A 501 -17.51 -16.48 1.31
CA ALA A 501 -17.70 -17.89 0.99
C ALA A 501 -17.54 -18.77 2.24
N LEU A 502 -16.54 -18.49 3.07
CA LEU A 502 -16.26 -19.24 4.31
C LEU A 502 -17.31 -19.01 5.41
N ALA A 503 -18.01 -17.87 5.39
CA ALA A 503 -19.04 -17.53 6.38
C ALA A 503 -20.42 -18.18 6.11
N ARG A 504 -20.65 -18.79 4.94
CA ARG A 504 -21.91 -19.49 4.64
C ARG A 504 -21.93 -20.85 5.35
N PRO A 505 -23.05 -21.26 5.98
CA PRO A 505 -23.17 -22.60 6.52
C PRO A 505 -23.02 -23.62 5.38
N SER A 506 -22.08 -24.56 5.54
CA SER A 506 -21.81 -25.61 4.57
C SER A 506 -23.08 -26.44 4.30
N THR A 507 -23.55 -26.43 3.06
CA THR A 507 -24.63 -27.33 2.60
C THR A 507 -24.08 -28.54 1.84
N GLU A 508 -22.77 -28.60 1.63
CA GLU A 508 -22.11 -29.76 1.04
C GLU A 508 -21.46 -30.63 2.12
N PRO A 509 -21.70 -31.95 2.12
CA PRO A 509 -20.91 -32.86 2.93
C PRO A 509 -19.46 -32.77 2.48
N LEU A 510 -18.56 -32.58 3.44
CA LEU A 510 -17.11 -32.72 3.25
C LEU A 510 -16.85 -34.02 2.48
N LEU A 511 -16.35 -33.89 1.24
CA LEU A 511 -15.84 -35.03 0.50
C LEU A 511 -14.77 -35.71 1.38
N PRO A 512 -14.88 -37.01 1.66
CA PRO A 512 -13.89 -37.69 2.48
C PRO A 512 -12.53 -37.56 1.79
N LEU A 513 -11.54 -37.14 2.57
CA LEU A 513 -10.12 -37.24 2.21
C LEU A 513 -9.88 -38.65 1.70
N VAL A 514 -9.60 -38.78 0.40
CA VAL A 514 -9.35 -40.05 -0.26
C VAL A 514 -8.27 -40.78 0.53
N GLY A 515 -8.63 -41.99 0.95
CA GLY A 515 -7.96 -42.75 1.98
C GLY A 515 -6.53 -43.15 1.64
N SER A 516 -5.75 -43.22 2.71
CA SER A 516 -4.72 -44.23 2.86
C SER A 516 -5.28 -45.62 2.53
N GLN A 517 -4.74 -46.26 1.50
CA GLN A 517 -4.66 -47.71 1.45
C GLN A 517 -3.20 -48.11 1.25
N VAL A 518 -2.74 -48.84 2.27
CA VAL A 518 -1.63 -49.78 2.43
C VAL A 518 -0.77 -50.05 1.20
#